data_AF-A0A9N8J096-F1
#
_entry.id   AF-A0A9N8J096-F1
#
_cell.length_a   1.000
_cell.length_b   1.000
_cell.length_c   1.000
_cell.angle_alpha   90.00
_cell.angle_beta   90.00
_cell.angle_gamma   90.00
#
_symmetry.space_group_name_H-M   'P 1'
#
loop_
_entity.id
_entity.type
_entity.pdbx_description
1 polymer ?
#
loop_
_entity_poly.entity_id
_entity_poly.type
_entity_poly.pdbx_seq_one_letter_code
_entity_poly.pdbx_strand_id
1 'polypeptide(L)'
;MLKLIQKFLQINRYSDVKNEFKDLFLSHPNYPSLFAITDSFDLLSIENAAIRVPKEQIVDLPTNFLAYFKEELILVEKAKDFVRINTIKKGVQKISYEKFLLDWNGVIVAIEPNNVVARENLKVELNWLKYLIPFILVAGLSFFYSSYSIFSTVFLLTSALGLIVSILIVQEKLGFKNNLITNFCNLSTNSSCNSVLSFSENYENRWISFSDLPLLFFGASFISILVQPANSSIFVGFLSLLAIPIIVSSIWIQKFELQRWCVMCLMVSFLIFTQSIIWFSSDLFTLSFSFSTIFPFLFSLILLIPIAFVVKSIAKDVLNNENSLKELKKFKRNYSLLNFLSKKVSHQNGFEDLRGLNFGNRSAVVKLAIIISPSCVHCHKTFQEAFDLVLKFPDKIYLSVLFNINPENADNPYKAVVERLLTINRSTPGKTVEAISDWHIKKMSLKKWLKKWNVDNVSMMINQEINKQYEWCSKNNFNYTPIKIVNERLFPNEYELSELKYFLNDFVEEKETTVLERIA
;
A
#
# COMPACT_ATOMS: atom_id res chain seq x y z
N MET A 1 -13.07 -1.25 -6.33
CA MET A 1 -12.00 -1.21 -7.33
C MET A 1 -10.81 -2.10 -6.97
N LEU A 2 -10.04 -1.81 -5.90
CA LEU A 2 -8.83 -2.60 -5.55
C LEU A 2 -9.01 -4.12 -5.51
N LYS A 3 -10.04 -4.64 -4.81
CA LYS A 3 -10.31 -6.09 -4.73
C LYS A 3 -10.49 -6.75 -6.10
N LEU A 4 -11.10 -6.02 -7.02
CA LEU A 4 -11.39 -6.49 -8.37
C LEU A 4 -10.09 -6.60 -9.18
N ILE A 5 -9.22 -5.60 -9.07
CA ILE A 5 -7.90 -5.61 -9.72
C ILE A 5 -7.00 -6.68 -9.08
N GLN A 6 -7.04 -6.88 -7.77
CA GLN A 6 -6.31 -7.97 -7.11
C GLN A 6 -6.80 -9.35 -7.58
N LYS A 7 -8.11 -9.52 -7.84
CA LYS A 7 -8.63 -10.74 -8.48
C LYS A 7 -8.12 -10.88 -9.91
N PHE A 8 -8.09 -9.79 -10.68
CA PHE A 8 -7.56 -9.77 -12.03
C PHE A 8 -6.08 -10.17 -12.10
N LEU A 9 -5.24 -9.62 -11.20
CA LEU A 9 -3.84 -10.03 -11.04
C LEU A 9 -3.72 -11.51 -10.68
N GLN A 10 -4.57 -12.03 -9.80
CA GLN A 10 -4.57 -13.45 -9.43
C GLN A 10 -4.85 -14.37 -10.61
N ILE A 11 -5.87 -14.05 -11.41
CA ILE A 11 -6.27 -14.85 -12.57
C ILE A 11 -5.14 -14.88 -13.61
N ASN A 12 -4.40 -13.79 -13.75
CA ASN A 12 -3.27 -13.67 -14.67
C ASN A 12 -1.91 -14.03 -14.04
N ARG A 13 -1.91 -14.74 -12.89
CA ARG A 13 -0.70 -15.29 -12.24
C ARG A 13 0.30 -14.25 -11.70
N TYR A 14 -0.20 -13.10 -11.24
CA TYR A 14 0.56 -12.05 -10.55
C TYR A 14 0.18 -11.95 -9.07
N SER A 15 0.11 -13.10 -8.38
CA SER A 15 -0.33 -13.15 -6.98
C SER A 15 0.67 -12.54 -5.98
N ASP A 16 1.95 -12.61 -6.31
CA ASP A 16 3.10 -12.14 -5.55
C ASP A 16 3.18 -10.61 -5.46
N VAL A 17 2.81 -9.90 -6.54
CA VAL A 17 2.88 -8.43 -6.61
C VAL A 17 1.62 -7.70 -6.12
N LYS A 18 0.60 -8.43 -5.64
CA LYS A 18 -0.69 -7.84 -5.19
C LYS A 18 -0.57 -6.77 -4.10
N ASN A 19 0.37 -6.96 -3.17
CA ASN A 19 0.59 -6.03 -2.06
C ASN A 19 1.34 -4.78 -2.53
N GLU A 20 2.32 -4.97 -3.43
CA GLU A 20 3.06 -3.86 -4.03
C GLU A 20 2.13 -3.03 -4.94
N PHE A 21 1.31 -3.68 -5.77
CA PHE A 21 0.25 -3.02 -6.55
C PHE A 21 -0.66 -2.19 -5.66
N LYS A 22 -1.10 -2.74 -4.51
CA LYS A 22 -1.95 -2.00 -3.57
C LYS A 22 -1.27 -0.72 -3.08
N ASP A 23 0.00 -0.77 -2.69
CA ASP A 23 0.70 0.44 -2.22
C ASP A 23 0.83 1.45 -3.37
N LEU A 24 1.30 1.02 -4.54
CA LEU A 24 1.47 1.88 -5.72
C LEU A 24 0.15 2.55 -6.12
N PHE A 25 -0.91 1.76 -6.31
CA PHE A 25 -2.20 2.23 -6.77
C PHE A 25 -2.87 3.18 -5.77
N LEU A 26 -2.84 2.87 -4.47
CA LEU A 26 -3.48 3.72 -3.45
C LEU A 26 -2.70 5.02 -3.18
N SER A 27 -1.40 5.05 -3.49
CA SER A 27 -0.56 6.22 -3.34
C SER A 27 -0.28 6.95 -4.66
N HIS A 28 -1.01 6.59 -5.73
CA HIS A 28 -0.94 7.28 -7.01
C HIS A 28 -1.73 8.60 -6.97
N PRO A 29 -1.20 9.73 -7.50
CA PRO A 29 -1.88 11.03 -7.48
C PRO A 29 -3.27 11.02 -8.14
N ASN A 30 -3.37 10.35 -9.29
CA ASN A 30 -4.63 10.22 -10.04
C ASN A 30 -5.56 9.10 -9.53
N TYR A 31 -5.33 8.52 -8.35
CA TYR A 31 -6.25 7.52 -7.78
C TYR A 31 -7.67 8.10 -7.64
N PRO A 32 -8.76 7.38 -8.02
CA PRO A 32 -8.82 5.99 -8.51
C PRO A 32 -9.03 5.88 -10.04
N SER A 33 -8.23 6.56 -10.86
CA SER A 33 -8.37 6.55 -12.32
C SER A 33 -7.85 5.28 -12.99
N LEU A 34 -8.19 5.10 -14.27
CA LEU A 34 -7.62 4.05 -15.13
C LEU A 34 -6.11 4.21 -15.31
N PHE A 35 -5.65 5.45 -15.44
CA PHE A 35 -4.22 5.79 -15.54
C PHE A 35 -3.45 5.31 -14.30
N ALA A 36 -4.00 5.47 -13.10
CA ALA A 36 -3.38 4.96 -11.87
C ALA A 36 -3.22 3.43 -11.89
N ILE A 37 -4.11 2.70 -12.58
CA ILE A 37 -4.04 1.24 -12.72
C ILE A 37 -2.92 0.85 -13.67
N THR A 38 -2.90 1.41 -14.89
CA THR A 38 -1.90 1.10 -15.91
C THR A 38 -0.50 1.53 -15.49
N ASP A 39 -0.36 2.71 -14.89
CA ASP A 39 0.93 3.19 -14.37
C ASP A 39 1.46 2.28 -13.25
N SER A 40 0.58 1.82 -12.36
CA SER A 40 0.97 0.84 -11.33
C SER A 40 1.38 -0.51 -11.92
N PHE A 41 0.77 -0.95 -13.03
CA PHE A 41 1.19 -2.17 -13.74
C PHE A 41 2.56 -1.99 -14.40
N ASP A 42 2.81 -0.85 -15.06
CA ASP A 42 4.10 -0.51 -15.66
C ASP A 42 5.24 -0.52 -14.63
N LEU A 43 5.01 0.04 -13.45
CA LEU A 43 5.98 0.06 -12.35
C LEU A 43 6.33 -1.35 -11.84
N LEU A 44 5.40 -2.30 -11.97
CA LEU A 44 5.57 -3.71 -11.65
C LEU A 44 6.11 -4.52 -12.83
N SER A 45 6.43 -3.87 -13.96
CA SER A 45 6.88 -4.53 -15.20
C SER A 45 5.84 -5.54 -15.72
N ILE A 46 4.55 -5.25 -15.54
CA ILE A 46 3.43 -6.01 -16.10
C ILE A 46 3.06 -5.37 -17.44
N GLU A 47 3.25 -6.11 -18.52
CA GLU A 47 2.82 -5.68 -19.86
C GLU A 47 1.30 -5.52 -19.87
N ASN A 48 0.84 -4.31 -20.17
CA ASN A 48 -0.55 -3.94 -20.13
C ASN A 48 -0.93 -3.01 -21.28
N ALA A 49 -2.21 -3.02 -21.64
CA ALA A 49 -2.77 -2.13 -22.65
C ALA A 49 -4.13 -1.61 -22.19
N ALA A 50 -4.29 -0.28 -22.17
CA ALA A 50 -5.58 0.38 -22.01
C ALA A 50 -6.01 0.99 -23.34
N ILE A 51 -7.03 0.41 -23.96
CA ILE A 51 -7.47 0.77 -25.30
C ILE A 51 -8.98 0.83 -25.39
N ARG A 52 -9.49 1.60 -26.37
CA ARG A 52 -10.89 1.57 -26.78
C ARG A 52 -11.03 0.66 -28.00
N VAL A 53 -11.84 -0.37 -27.86
CA VAL A 53 -12.05 -1.42 -28.86
C VAL A 53 -13.49 -1.35 -29.37
N PRO A 54 -13.72 -1.46 -30.69
CA PRO A 54 -15.04 -1.62 -31.27
C PRO A 54 -15.78 -2.83 -30.68
N LYS A 55 -17.11 -2.75 -30.58
CA LYS A 55 -17.92 -3.79 -29.92
C LYS A 55 -17.80 -5.15 -30.62
N GLU A 56 -17.57 -5.12 -31.92
CA GLU A 56 -17.46 -6.27 -32.82
C GLU A 56 -16.19 -7.09 -32.55
N GLN A 57 -15.11 -6.44 -32.10
CA GLN A 57 -13.80 -7.06 -31.83
C GLN A 57 -13.71 -7.69 -30.43
N ILE A 58 -14.83 -7.82 -29.72
CA ILE A 58 -14.85 -8.52 -28.42
C ILE A 58 -14.33 -9.97 -28.51
N VAL A 59 -14.45 -10.59 -29.69
CA VAL A 59 -13.99 -11.96 -29.95
C VAL A 59 -12.46 -12.07 -29.87
N ASP A 60 -11.74 -11.02 -30.27
CA ASP A 60 -10.27 -10.97 -30.31
C ASP A 60 -9.64 -10.61 -28.96
N LEU A 61 -10.45 -10.13 -28.01
CA LEU A 61 -9.99 -9.79 -26.68
C LEU A 61 -9.49 -11.00 -25.88
N PRO A 62 -8.52 -10.83 -24.96
CA PRO A 62 -8.06 -11.89 -24.10
C PRO A 62 -9.20 -12.46 -23.24
N THR A 63 -9.02 -13.68 -22.74
CA THR A 63 -10.03 -14.37 -21.93
C THR A 63 -10.46 -13.56 -20.72
N ASN A 64 -9.55 -12.80 -20.10
CA ASN A 64 -9.84 -11.96 -18.94
C ASN A 64 -9.35 -10.54 -19.19
N PHE A 65 -10.18 -9.55 -18.91
CA PHE A 65 -9.83 -8.13 -19.02
C PHE A 65 -10.66 -7.29 -18.06
N LEU A 66 -10.20 -6.08 -17.77
CA LEU A 66 -11.02 -5.07 -17.11
C LEU A 66 -11.79 -4.28 -18.16
N ALA A 67 -13.03 -3.89 -17.87
CA ALA A 67 -13.86 -3.11 -18.79
C ALA A 67 -14.71 -2.09 -18.03
N TYR A 68 -15.12 -1.03 -18.72
CA TYR A 68 -16.13 -0.10 -18.19
C TYR A 68 -17.53 -0.48 -18.67
N PHE A 69 -18.36 -0.93 -17.73
CA PHE A 69 -19.75 -1.34 -17.97
C PHE A 69 -20.66 -0.51 -17.08
N LYS A 70 -21.60 0.23 -17.67
CA LYS A 70 -22.45 1.22 -16.95
C LYS A 70 -21.65 2.17 -16.06
N GLU A 71 -20.56 2.73 -16.61
CA GLU A 71 -19.65 3.65 -15.91
C GLU A 71 -18.93 3.05 -14.68
N GLU A 72 -19.02 1.73 -14.48
CA GLU A 72 -18.32 1.01 -13.43
C GLU A 72 -17.20 0.15 -14.02
N LEU A 73 -16.01 0.18 -13.40
CA LEU A 73 -14.93 -0.73 -13.74
C LEU A 73 -15.28 -2.14 -13.24
N ILE A 74 -15.37 -3.07 -14.18
CA ILE A 74 -15.68 -4.48 -13.93
C ILE A 74 -14.57 -5.40 -14.42
N LEU A 75 -14.52 -6.62 -13.88
CA LEU A 75 -13.67 -7.69 -14.38
C LEU A 75 -14.53 -8.60 -15.25
N VAL A 76 -14.07 -8.83 -16.47
CA VAL A 76 -14.72 -9.64 -17.47
C VAL A 76 -13.95 -10.94 -17.65
N GLU A 77 -14.63 -12.08 -17.54
CA GLU A 77 -14.13 -13.41 -17.89
C GLU A 77 -14.98 -13.93 -19.07
N LYS A 78 -14.38 -14.06 -20.26
CA LYS A 78 -15.03 -14.60 -21.46
C LYS A 78 -15.21 -16.11 -21.35
N ALA A 79 -16.40 -16.59 -21.67
CA ALA A 79 -16.71 -18.00 -21.90
C ALA A 79 -17.30 -18.16 -23.30
N LYS A 80 -17.53 -19.41 -23.75
CA LYS A 80 -17.99 -19.70 -25.12
C LYS A 80 -19.26 -18.92 -25.51
N ASP A 81 -20.29 -18.95 -24.66
CA ASP A 81 -21.62 -18.41 -25.00
C ASP A 81 -22.04 -17.22 -24.12
N PHE A 82 -21.21 -16.84 -23.15
CA PHE A 82 -21.56 -15.81 -22.18
C PHE A 82 -20.33 -15.10 -21.64
N VAL A 83 -20.58 -13.96 -21.02
CA VAL A 83 -19.59 -13.20 -20.29
C VAL A 83 -19.90 -13.29 -18.81
N ARG A 84 -18.90 -13.66 -18.01
CA ARG A 84 -19.00 -13.54 -16.55
C ARG A 84 -18.40 -12.21 -16.15
N ILE A 85 -19.24 -11.33 -15.60
CA ILE A 85 -18.83 -10.03 -15.09
C ILE A 85 -18.74 -10.08 -13.57
N ASN A 86 -17.71 -9.47 -13.01
CA ASN A 86 -17.61 -9.24 -11.57
C ASN A 86 -17.73 -7.74 -11.32
N THR A 87 -18.82 -7.35 -10.66
CA THR A 87 -19.12 -5.96 -10.31
C THR A 87 -18.81 -5.70 -8.84
N ILE A 88 -18.46 -4.46 -8.50
CA ILE A 88 -18.21 -4.06 -7.11
C ILE A 88 -19.51 -4.17 -6.30
N LYS A 89 -20.65 -3.81 -6.90
CA LYS A 89 -21.95 -3.71 -6.22
C LYS A 89 -22.72 -5.03 -6.10
N LYS A 90 -22.70 -5.87 -7.15
CA LYS A 90 -23.59 -7.05 -7.25
C LYS A 90 -22.83 -8.38 -7.37
N GLY A 91 -21.51 -8.36 -7.21
CA GLY A 91 -20.66 -9.53 -7.31
C GLY A 91 -20.62 -10.13 -8.71
N VAL A 92 -20.45 -11.45 -8.78
CA VAL A 92 -20.29 -12.22 -10.02
C VAL A 92 -21.65 -12.46 -10.67
N GLN A 93 -21.80 -12.07 -11.93
CA GLN A 93 -23.01 -12.27 -12.73
C GLN A 93 -22.67 -12.91 -14.07
N LYS A 94 -23.57 -13.76 -14.55
CA LYS A 94 -23.52 -14.32 -15.90
C LYS A 94 -24.47 -13.52 -16.79
N ILE A 95 -23.96 -12.98 -17.88
CA ILE A 95 -24.74 -12.20 -18.86
C ILE A 95 -24.43 -12.67 -20.28
N SER A 96 -25.40 -12.53 -21.19
CA SER A 96 -25.17 -12.78 -22.62
C SER A 96 -24.26 -11.70 -23.21
N TYR A 97 -23.59 -12.04 -24.31
CA TYR A 97 -22.77 -11.09 -25.06
C TYR A 97 -23.56 -9.87 -25.51
N GLU A 98 -24.76 -10.06 -26.06
CA GLU A 98 -25.64 -8.96 -26.50
C GLU A 98 -25.90 -7.94 -25.38
N LYS A 99 -26.23 -8.43 -24.18
CA LYS A 99 -26.49 -7.59 -23.02
C LYS A 99 -25.23 -6.87 -22.54
N PHE A 100 -24.08 -7.55 -22.60
CA PHE A 100 -22.80 -6.93 -22.28
C PHE A 100 -22.46 -5.78 -23.24
N LEU A 101 -22.60 -6.03 -24.55
CA LEU A 101 -22.24 -5.09 -25.60
C LEU A 101 -23.12 -3.83 -25.59
N LEU A 102 -24.39 -3.92 -25.17
CA LEU A 102 -25.25 -2.73 -25.04
C LEU A 102 -24.71 -1.71 -24.04
N ASP A 103 -24.21 -2.19 -22.91
CA ASP A 103 -23.86 -1.40 -21.73
C ASP A 103 -22.34 -1.17 -21.56
N TRP A 104 -21.51 -1.78 -22.43
CA TRP A 104 -20.06 -1.58 -22.51
C TRP A 104 -19.70 -0.40 -23.41
N ASN A 105 -18.78 0.45 -22.94
CA ASN A 105 -18.37 1.68 -23.63
C ASN A 105 -17.13 1.52 -24.54
N GLY A 106 -16.67 0.29 -24.76
CA GLY A 106 -15.50 -0.04 -25.58
C GLY A 106 -14.16 0.04 -24.87
N VAL A 107 -14.06 0.66 -23.68
CA VAL A 107 -12.78 0.79 -22.97
C VAL A 107 -12.45 -0.49 -22.22
N ILE A 108 -11.21 -0.97 -22.40
CA ILE A 108 -10.69 -2.14 -21.70
C ILE A 108 -9.28 -1.90 -21.16
N VAL A 109 -8.89 -2.72 -20.18
CA VAL A 109 -7.49 -2.93 -19.79
C VAL A 109 -7.19 -4.42 -19.83
N ALA A 110 -6.20 -4.78 -20.64
CA ALA A 110 -5.66 -6.12 -20.75
C ALA A 110 -4.25 -6.17 -20.14
N ILE A 111 -3.86 -7.33 -19.61
CA ILE A 111 -2.49 -7.63 -19.19
C ILE A 111 -2.06 -8.97 -19.77
N GLU A 112 -0.79 -9.09 -20.10
CA GLU A 112 -0.23 -10.36 -20.55
C GLU A 112 -0.09 -11.32 -19.34
N PRO A 113 -0.56 -12.57 -19.40
CA PRO A 113 -0.44 -13.50 -18.28
C PRO A 113 1.00 -13.83 -17.94
N ASN A 114 1.33 -13.94 -16.64
CA ASN A 114 2.67 -14.32 -16.24
C ASN A 114 2.96 -15.80 -16.59
N ASN A 115 3.94 -16.02 -17.46
CA ASN A 115 4.43 -17.35 -17.84
C ASN A 115 5.53 -17.86 -16.91
N VAL A 116 6.12 -17.00 -16.08
CA VAL A 116 7.08 -17.39 -15.06
C VAL A 116 6.30 -18.03 -13.92
N VAL A 117 6.43 -19.35 -13.78
CA VAL A 117 5.88 -20.10 -12.64
C VAL A 117 6.61 -19.64 -11.38
N ALA A 118 6.16 -18.53 -10.80
CA ALA A 118 6.57 -18.12 -9.48
C ALA A 118 6.10 -19.22 -8.52
N ARG A 119 7.05 -19.98 -7.96
CA ARG A 119 6.77 -20.80 -6.77
C ARG A 119 6.12 -19.89 -5.77
N GLU A 120 4.85 -20.15 -5.46
CA GLU A 120 4.12 -19.51 -4.38
C GLU A 120 4.85 -19.81 -3.07
N ASN A 121 5.85 -19.01 -2.75
CA ASN A 121 6.26 -18.84 -1.37
C ASN A 121 5.15 -18.02 -0.72
N LEU A 122 4.03 -18.68 -0.43
CA LEU A 122 3.06 -18.24 0.56
C LEU A 122 3.81 -18.15 1.89
N LYS A 123 4.53 -17.05 2.09
CA LYS A 123 4.83 -16.55 3.43
C LYS A 123 3.49 -16.16 4.00
N VAL A 124 2.77 -17.15 4.54
CA VAL A 124 1.68 -16.87 5.46
C VAL A 124 2.35 -16.17 6.63
N GLU A 125 2.19 -14.85 6.70
CA GLU A 125 2.59 -14.09 7.88
C GLU A 125 1.67 -14.53 9.02
N LEU A 126 2.06 -15.59 9.72
CA LEU A 126 1.42 -16.11 10.93
C LEU A 126 1.62 -15.15 12.12
N ASN A 127 1.85 -13.86 11.88
CA ASN A 127 2.02 -12.85 12.92
C ASN A 127 0.78 -12.74 13.81
N TRP A 128 -0.42 -13.01 13.28
CA TRP A 128 -1.66 -13.04 14.07
C TRP A 128 -1.70 -14.20 15.09
N LEU A 129 -1.07 -15.35 14.79
CA LEU A 129 -0.98 -16.48 15.73
C LEU A 129 -0.19 -16.13 16.98
N LYS A 130 0.83 -15.25 16.88
CA LYS A 130 1.61 -14.79 18.04
C LYS A 130 0.74 -14.09 19.09
N TYR A 131 -0.30 -13.39 18.67
CA TYR A 131 -1.24 -12.72 19.57
C TYR A 131 -2.35 -13.66 20.10
N LEU A 132 -2.59 -14.79 19.44
CA LEU A 132 -3.60 -15.78 19.82
C LEU A 132 -3.08 -16.85 20.78
N ILE A 133 -1.79 -17.20 20.70
CA ILE A 133 -1.16 -18.21 21.57
C ILE A 133 -1.34 -17.90 23.07
N PRO A 134 -1.12 -16.66 23.57
CA PRO A 134 -1.35 -16.35 24.98
C PRO A 134 -2.81 -16.55 25.40
N PHE A 135 -3.75 -16.19 24.53
CA PHE A 135 -5.19 -16.32 24.80
C PHE A 135 -5.62 -17.80 24.87
N ILE A 136 -5.11 -18.63 23.95
CA ILE A 136 -5.35 -20.08 23.95
C ILE A 136 -4.72 -20.74 25.18
N LEU A 137 -3.51 -20.33 25.57
CA LEU A 137 -2.83 -20.84 26.77
C LEU A 137 -3.61 -20.52 28.05
N VAL A 138 -4.08 -19.27 28.21
CA VAL A 138 -4.87 -18.86 29.39
C VAL A 138 -6.21 -19.60 29.42
N ALA A 139 -6.90 -19.72 28.28
CA ALA A 139 -8.13 -20.50 28.19
C ALA A 139 -7.89 -21.98 28.53
N GLY A 140 -6.83 -22.58 27.97
CA GLY A 140 -6.43 -23.96 28.26
C GLY A 140 -6.17 -24.18 29.75
N LEU A 141 -5.32 -23.35 30.36
CA LEU A 141 -5.01 -23.41 31.80
C LEU A 141 -6.26 -23.29 32.67
N SER A 142 -7.20 -22.42 32.28
CA SER A 142 -8.47 -22.27 32.97
C SER A 142 -9.31 -23.55 32.95
N PHE A 143 -9.46 -24.19 31.78
CA PHE A 143 -10.17 -25.47 31.64
C PHE A 143 -9.48 -26.62 32.39
N PHE A 144 -8.16 -26.59 32.55
CA PHE A 144 -7.43 -27.58 33.34
C PHE A 144 -7.62 -27.40 34.85
N TYR A 145 -7.67 -26.16 35.34
CA TYR A 145 -7.68 -25.86 36.78
C TYR A 145 -9.09 -25.68 37.38
N SER A 146 -10.08 -25.30 36.55
CA SER A 146 -11.43 -24.96 37.01
C SER A 146 -12.47 -25.92 36.48
N SER A 147 -13.48 -26.24 37.32
CA SER A 147 -14.67 -26.95 36.87
C SER A 147 -15.66 -26.00 36.21
N TYR A 148 -16.10 -26.35 35.00
CA TYR A 148 -17.10 -25.62 34.26
C TYR A 148 -18.45 -26.32 34.35
N SER A 149 -19.45 -25.63 34.92
CA SER A 149 -20.84 -26.06 34.80
C SER A 149 -21.39 -25.68 33.43
N ILE A 150 -22.49 -26.32 33.01
CA ILE A 150 -23.15 -25.98 31.74
C ILE A 150 -23.57 -24.51 31.71
N PHE A 151 -23.99 -23.96 32.86
CA PHE A 151 -24.32 -22.55 33.03
C PHE A 151 -23.10 -21.66 32.75
N SER A 152 -21.96 -21.93 33.38
CA SER A 152 -20.73 -21.15 33.18
C SER A 152 -20.18 -21.26 31.76
N THR A 153 -20.31 -22.43 31.12
CA THR A 153 -19.90 -22.61 29.72
C THR A 153 -20.75 -21.77 28.75
N VAL A 154 -22.07 -21.73 28.94
CA VAL A 154 -22.97 -20.90 28.12
C VAL A 154 -22.66 -19.40 28.31
N PHE A 155 -22.42 -18.98 29.55
CA PHE A 155 -22.00 -17.60 29.85
C PHE A 155 -20.64 -17.25 29.23
N LEU A 156 -19.66 -18.16 29.27
CA LEU A 156 -18.37 -17.95 28.61
C LEU A 156 -18.53 -17.78 27.09
N LEU A 157 -19.33 -18.63 26.43
CA LEU A 157 -19.56 -18.59 24.98
C LEU A 157 -20.26 -17.30 24.56
N THR A 158 -21.32 -16.91 25.27
CA THR A 158 -22.05 -15.67 25.02
C THR A 158 -21.17 -14.44 25.26
N SER A 159 -20.34 -14.44 26.31
CA SER A 159 -19.37 -13.37 26.54
C SER A 159 -18.26 -13.31 25.49
N ALA A 160 -17.80 -14.46 24.99
CA ALA A 160 -16.82 -14.52 23.90
C ALA A 160 -17.40 -13.95 22.59
N LEU A 161 -18.63 -14.33 22.24
CA LEU A 161 -19.33 -13.78 21.08
C LEU A 161 -19.57 -12.27 21.24
N GLY A 162 -19.99 -11.85 22.42
CA GLY A 162 -20.18 -10.44 22.75
C GLY A 162 -18.89 -9.63 22.59
N LEU A 163 -17.76 -10.16 23.06
CA LEU A 163 -16.45 -9.54 22.90
C LEU A 163 -16.05 -9.40 21.43
N ILE A 164 -16.29 -10.42 20.60
CA ILE A 164 -16.03 -10.34 19.16
C ILE A 164 -16.84 -9.22 18.51
N VAL A 165 -18.14 -9.14 18.80
CA VAL A 165 -19.01 -8.08 18.26
C VAL A 165 -18.58 -6.70 18.77
N SER A 166 -18.21 -6.57 20.04
CA SER A 166 -17.71 -5.31 20.61
C SER A 166 -16.42 -4.84 19.96
N ILE A 167 -15.49 -5.75 19.62
CA ILE A 167 -14.27 -5.41 18.86
C ILE A 167 -14.64 -4.87 17.48
N LEU A 168 -15.62 -5.49 16.79
CA LEU A 168 -16.09 -5.01 15.49
C LEU A 168 -16.72 -3.60 15.58
N ILE A 169 -17.47 -3.31 16.65
CA ILE A 169 -18.04 -1.98 16.91
C ILE A 169 -16.93 -0.94 17.07
N VAL A 170 -15.89 -1.23 17.87
CA VAL A 170 -14.75 -0.31 18.06
C VAL A 170 -13.95 -0.14 16.76
N GLN A 171 -13.77 -1.21 15.98
CA GLN A 171 -13.12 -1.15 14.67
C GLN A 171 -13.87 -0.22 13.70
N GLU A 172 -15.20 -0.34 13.61
CA GLU A 172 -16.02 0.54 12.78
C GLU A 172 -15.90 2.00 13.24
N LYS A 173 -15.95 2.25 14.55
CA LYS A 173 -15.78 3.59 15.12
C LYS A 173 -14.42 4.21 14.77
N LEU A 174 -13.34 3.41 14.80
CA LEU A 174 -12.00 3.88 14.42
C LEU A 174 -11.81 4.01 12.91
N GLY A 175 -12.81 3.63 12.08
CA GLY A 175 -12.75 3.73 10.63
C GLY A 175 -12.01 2.58 9.94
N PHE A 176 -11.83 1.44 10.62
CA PHE A 176 -11.25 0.25 10.00
C PHE A 176 -12.22 -0.36 8.99
N LYS A 177 -11.78 -0.49 7.74
CA LYS A 177 -12.57 -1.12 6.67
C LYS A 177 -12.42 -2.64 6.72
N ASN A 178 -13.40 -3.32 7.33
CA ASN A 178 -13.47 -4.78 7.39
C ASN A 178 -14.70 -5.30 6.61
N ASN A 179 -14.54 -6.37 5.84
CA ASN A 179 -15.64 -6.98 5.08
C ASN A 179 -16.82 -7.41 5.95
N LEU A 180 -16.54 -7.94 7.15
CA LEU A 180 -17.59 -8.35 8.09
C LEU A 180 -18.40 -7.15 8.54
N ILE A 181 -17.72 -6.05 8.86
CA ILE A 181 -18.36 -4.79 9.26
C ILE A 181 -19.23 -4.25 8.13
N THR A 182 -18.71 -4.18 6.91
CA THR A 182 -19.48 -3.67 5.77
C THR A 182 -20.70 -4.54 5.44
N ASN A 183 -20.63 -5.86 5.65
CA ASN A 183 -21.75 -6.76 5.41
C ASN A 183 -22.84 -6.60 6.47
N PHE A 184 -22.47 -6.51 7.76
CA PHE A 184 -23.43 -6.32 8.84
C PHE A 184 -24.06 -4.93 8.83
N CYS A 185 -23.29 -3.89 8.49
CA CYS A 185 -23.78 -2.52 8.48
C CYS A 185 -24.62 -2.17 7.24
N ASN A 186 -24.47 -2.90 6.12
CA ASN A 186 -25.26 -2.70 4.89
C ASN A 186 -26.26 -3.85 4.63
N LEU A 187 -26.72 -4.55 5.67
CA LEU A 187 -27.64 -5.68 5.53
C LEU A 187 -29.02 -5.26 4.96
N SER A 188 -29.42 -4.00 5.17
CA SER A 188 -30.65 -3.40 4.67
C SER A 188 -30.43 -1.94 4.26
N THR A 189 -31.29 -1.38 3.42
CA THR A 189 -31.27 0.05 3.05
C THR A 189 -31.42 0.97 4.26
N ASN A 190 -32.04 0.48 5.34
CA ASN A 190 -32.28 1.22 6.58
C ASN A 190 -31.31 0.83 7.71
N SER A 191 -30.27 0.02 7.43
CA SER A 191 -29.24 -0.31 8.41
C SER A 191 -28.02 0.60 8.22
N SER A 192 -27.52 1.19 9.31
CA SER A 192 -26.31 2.00 9.30
C SER A 192 -25.72 2.02 10.70
N CYS A 193 -24.58 1.35 10.88
CA CYS A 193 -23.88 1.33 12.16
C CYS A 193 -23.32 2.71 12.51
N ASN A 194 -22.72 3.40 11.52
CA ASN A 194 -22.04 4.68 11.74
C ASN A 194 -22.99 5.75 12.30
N SER A 195 -24.23 5.85 11.81
CA SER A 195 -25.21 6.84 12.30
C SER A 195 -25.58 6.64 13.77
N VAL A 196 -25.57 5.40 14.27
CA VAL A 196 -25.86 5.11 15.68
C VAL A 196 -24.63 5.39 16.55
N LEU A 197 -23.45 4.99 16.08
CA LEU A 197 -22.19 5.18 16.80
C LEU A 197 -21.76 6.65 16.88
N SER A 198 -22.06 7.47 15.87
CA SER A 198 -21.76 8.90 15.85
C SER A 198 -22.75 9.73 16.68
N PHE A 199 -24.02 9.29 16.76
CA PHE A 199 -25.04 10.01 17.53
C PHE A 199 -24.71 10.06 19.03
N SER A 200 -24.13 8.99 19.58
CA SER A 200 -23.69 8.95 20.97
C SER A 200 -22.55 9.94 21.29
N GLU A 201 -21.80 10.45 20.31
CA GLU A 201 -20.69 11.38 20.58
C GLU A 201 -21.15 12.78 21.00
N ASN A 202 -22.37 13.19 20.61
CA ASN A 202 -22.88 14.54 20.92
C ASN A 202 -23.17 14.75 22.42
N TYR A 203 -23.20 13.68 23.22
CA TYR A 203 -23.61 13.71 24.63
C TYR A 203 -22.55 13.17 25.60
N GLU A 204 -21.35 12.80 25.13
CA GLU A 204 -20.38 12.03 25.92
C GLU A 204 -19.04 12.70 26.23
N ASN A 205 -18.48 12.31 27.38
CA ASN A 205 -17.17 12.69 27.86
C ASN A 205 -16.06 12.05 26.99
N ARG A 206 -14.98 12.76 26.70
CA ARG A 206 -13.92 12.36 25.74
C ARG A 206 -13.16 11.06 26.06
N TRP A 207 -13.38 10.42 27.22
CA TRP A 207 -12.56 9.32 27.73
C TRP A 207 -13.15 7.91 27.53
N ILE A 208 -14.44 7.71 27.81
CA ILE A 208 -15.14 6.43 27.60
C ILE A 208 -16.39 6.74 26.79
N SER A 209 -16.50 6.13 25.62
CA SER A 209 -17.67 6.29 24.76
C SER A 209 -18.64 5.12 24.87
N PHE A 210 -19.90 5.32 24.50
CA PHE A 210 -20.96 4.31 24.52
C PHE A 210 -20.55 3.03 23.79
N SER A 211 -19.79 3.19 22.69
CA SER A 211 -19.23 2.08 21.90
C SER A 211 -18.20 1.24 22.64
N ASP A 212 -17.57 1.77 23.69
CA ASP A 212 -16.58 1.08 24.52
C ASP A 212 -17.24 0.26 25.65
N LEU A 213 -18.48 0.57 26.04
CA LEU A 213 -19.20 -0.11 27.13
C LEU A 213 -19.38 -1.62 26.85
N PRO A 214 -19.83 -2.07 25.66
CA PRO A 214 -19.92 -3.49 25.34
C PRO A 214 -18.56 -4.18 25.37
N LEU A 215 -17.48 -3.49 24.99
CA LEU A 215 -16.12 -4.05 25.01
C LEU A 215 -15.65 -4.29 26.45
N LEU A 216 -15.86 -3.31 27.33
CA LEU A 216 -15.51 -3.43 28.75
C LEU A 216 -16.36 -4.49 29.45
N PHE A 217 -17.67 -4.52 29.21
CA PHE A 217 -18.58 -5.48 29.82
C PHE A 217 -18.23 -6.92 29.41
N PHE A 218 -18.17 -7.21 28.10
CA PHE A 218 -17.89 -8.57 27.64
C PHE A 218 -16.43 -8.99 27.86
N GLY A 219 -15.48 -8.05 27.80
CA GLY A 219 -14.09 -8.32 28.18
C GLY A 219 -13.94 -8.69 29.64
N ALA A 220 -14.54 -7.92 30.55
CA ALA A 220 -14.46 -8.19 31.98
C ALA A 220 -15.20 -9.50 32.31
N SER A 221 -16.35 -9.74 31.68
CA SER A 221 -17.10 -11.00 31.81
C SER A 221 -16.29 -12.19 31.33
N PHE A 222 -15.64 -12.09 30.16
CA PHE A 222 -14.84 -13.18 29.62
C PHE A 222 -13.64 -13.52 30.52
N ILE A 223 -12.87 -12.52 30.95
CA ILE A 223 -11.71 -12.75 31.82
C ILE A 223 -12.14 -13.26 33.20
N SER A 224 -13.19 -12.70 33.80
CA SER A 224 -13.66 -13.13 35.11
C SER A 224 -14.18 -14.57 35.13
N ILE A 225 -14.90 -14.99 34.08
CA ILE A 225 -15.37 -16.38 33.93
C ILE A 225 -14.17 -17.32 33.71
N LEU A 226 -13.13 -16.92 32.98
CA LEU A 226 -11.90 -17.73 32.87
C LEU A 226 -11.16 -17.88 34.21
N VAL A 227 -11.19 -16.88 35.09
CA VAL A 227 -10.50 -16.96 36.38
C VAL A 227 -11.31 -17.78 37.39
N GLN A 228 -12.63 -17.54 37.47
CA GLN A 228 -13.50 -18.21 38.42
C GLN A 228 -14.89 -18.45 37.81
N PRO A 229 -15.11 -19.58 37.11
CA PRO A 229 -16.28 -19.78 36.27
C PRO A 229 -17.61 -19.68 37.02
N ALA A 230 -17.79 -20.45 38.10
CA ALA A 230 -19.06 -20.54 38.82
C ALA A 230 -19.49 -19.20 39.41
N ASN A 231 -18.62 -18.57 40.21
CA ASN A 231 -18.94 -17.33 40.93
C ASN A 231 -19.10 -16.13 39.98
N SER A 232 -18.24 -16.02 38.97
CA SER A 232 -18.28 -14.90 38.02
C SER A 232 -19.51 -14.99 37.12
N SER A 233 -19.95 -16.18 36.73
CA SER A 233 -21.15 -16.34 35.88
C SER A 233 -22.42 -15.85 36.58
N ILE A 234 -22.54 -16.05 37.90
CA ILE A 234 -23.67 -15.55 38.69
C ILE A 234 -23.66 -14.01 38.72
N PHE A 235 -22.50 -13.41 38.98
CA PHE A 235 -22.38 -11.95 39.03
C PHE A 235 -22.57 -11.28 37.66
N VAL A 236 -22.06 -11.89 36.58
CA VAL A 236 -22.30 -11.44 35.20
C VAL A 236 -23.79 -11.53 34.84
N GLY A 237 -24.49 -12.58 35.26
CA GLY A 237 -25.94 -12.72 35.07
C GLY A 237 -26.73 -11.59 35.74
N PHE A 238 -26.36 -11.25 36.99
CA PHE A 238 -26.92 -10.11 37.70
C PHE A 238 -26.68 -8.77 36.98
N LEU A 239 -25.45 -8.51 36.55
CA LEU A 239 -25.12 -7.29 35.79
C LEU A 239 -25.85 -7.22 34.44
N SER A 240 -26.06 -8.36 33.79
CA SER A 240 -26.83 -8.44 32.54
C SER A 240 -28.29 -8.04 32.77
N LEU A 241 -28.89 -8.45 33.90
CA LEU A 241 -30.24 -8.04 34.27
C LEU A 241 -30.31 -6.51 34.49
N LEU A 242 -29.32 -5.93 35.17
CA LEU A 242 -29.22 -4.48 35.36
C LEU A 242 -29.01 -3.69 34.06
N ALA A 243 -28.53 -4.33 33.00
CA ALA A 243 -28.33 -3.70 31.70
C ALA A 243 -29.61 -3.62 30.84
N ILE A 244 -30.73 -4.23 31.26
CA ILE A 244 -32.00 -4.19 30.50
C ILE A 244 -32.48 -2.76 30.21
N PRO A 245 -32.48 -1.80 31.16
CA PRO A 245 -32.85 -0.42 30.86
C PRO A 245 -31.99 0.21 29.75
N ILE A 246 -30.69 -0.10 29.70
CA ILE A 246 -29.78 0.39 28.65
C ILE A 246 -30.15 -0.21 27.28
N ILE A 247 -30.52 -1.49 27.24
CA ILE A 247 -31.01 -2.16 26.03
C ILE A 247 -32.27 -1.47 25.51
N VAL A 248 -33.24 -1.20 26.39
CA VAL A 248 -34.49 -0.51 26.03
C VAL A 248 -34.22 0.87 25.48
N SER A 249 -33.36 1.66 26.13
CA SER A 249 -32.94 2.97 25.64
C SER A 249 -32.25 2.91 24.28
N SER A 250 -31.37 1.92 24.06
CA SER A 250 -30.68 1.74 22.78
C SER A 250 -31.65 1.43 21.64
N ILE A 251 -32.65 0.58 21.88
CA ILE A 251 -33.70 0.26 20.90
C ILE A 251 -34.59 1.48 20.64
N TRP A 252 -34.92 2.24 21.69
CA TRP A 252 -35.72 3.45 21.57
C TRP A 252 -35.06 4.49 20.65
N ILE A 253 -33.79 4.81 20.88
CA ILE A 253 -33.03 5.78 20.08
C ILE A 253 -32.93 5.34 18.62
N GLN A 254 -32.61 4.06 18.37
CA GLN A 254 -32.48 3.53 17.00
C GLN A 254 -33.81 3.59 16.23
N LYS A 255 -34.93 3.30 16.91
CA LYS A 255 -36.26 3.25 16.28
C LYS A 255 -36.89 4.64 16.09
N PHE A 256 -36.86 5.49 17.11
CA PHE A 256 -37.65 6.74 17.12
C PHE A 256 -36.83 7.98 16.73
N GLU A 257 -35.57 8.07 17.14
CA GLU A 257 -34.75 9.27 16.87
C GLU A 257 -33.96 9.14 15.56
N LEU A 258 -33.28 8.00 15.37
CA LEU A 258 -32.38 7.80 14.23
C LEU A 258 -33.06 7.18 13.01
N GLN A 259 -34.18 6.48 13.21
CA GLN A 259 -34.91 5.72 12.19
C GLN A 259 -34.00 4.76 11.38
N ARG A 260 -32.92 4.29 12.02
CA ARG A 260 -31.88 3.45 11.43
C ARG A 260 -31.45 2.37 12.42
N TRP A 261 -31.21 1.16 11.92
CA TRP A 261 -30.84 0.02 12.75
C TRP A 261 -29.33 -0.25 12.71
N CYS A 262 -28.73 -0.46 13.88
CA CYS A 262 -27.36 -0.96 14.02
C CYS A 262 -27.40 -2.46 14.36
N VAL A 263 -27.14 -3.31 13.37
CA VAL A 263 -27.21 -4.78 13.52
C VAL A 263 -26.26 -5.28 14.63
N MET A 264 -25.04 -4.73 14.74
CA MET A 264 -24.09 -5.11 15.78
C MET A 264 -24.56 -4.70 17.19
N CYS A 265 -25.16 -3.52 17.31
CA CYS A 265 -25.72 -3.02 18.56
C CYS A 265 -26.88 -3.91 19.02
N LEU A 266 -27.74 -4.31 18.09
CA LEU A 266 -28.83 -5.26 18.36
C LEU A 266 -28.30 -6.66 18.74
N MET A 267 -27.21 -7.13 18.12
CA MET A 267 -26.56 -8.38 18.52
C MET A 267 -26.04 -8.31 19.97
N VAL A 268 -25.39 -7.21 20.35
CA VAL A 268 -24.96 -6.97 21.74
C VAL A 268 -26.16 -6.99 22.69
N SER A 269 -27.24 -6.25 22.36
CA SER A 269 -28.47 -6.23 23.14
C SER A 269 -29.09 -7.61 23.29
N PHE A 270 -29.13 -8.39 22.22
CA PHE A 270 -29.64 -9.76 22.22
C PHE A 270 -28.81 -10.66 23.15
N LEU A 271 -27.47 -10.61 23.06
CA LEU A 271 -26.59 -11.41 23.90
C LEU A 271 -26.78 -11.08 25.40
N ILE A 272 -26.79 -9.81 25.77
CA ILE A 272 -27.04 -9.39 27.16
C ILE A 272 -28.42 -9.87 27.63
N PHE A 273 -29.45 -9.69 26.81
CA PHE A 273 -30.80 -10.13 27.13
C PHE A 273 -30.88 -11.66 27.35
N THR A 274 -30.19 -12.45 26.53
CA THR A 274 -30.12 -13.91 26.72
C THR A 274 -29.43 -14.29 28.03
N GLN A 275 -28.34 -13.61 28.40
CA GLN A 275 -27.67 -13.84 29.69
C GLN A 275 -28.62 -13.52 30.87
N SER A 276 -29.38 -12.43 30.78
CA SER A 276 -30.37 -12.06 31.80
C SER A 276 -31.47 -13.10 31.97
N ILE A 277 -32.03 -13.62 30.86
CA ILE A 277 -33.08 -14.66 30.91
C ILE A 277 -32.52 -15.95 31.52
N ILE A 278 -31.35 -16.41 31.05
CA ILE A 278 -30.76 -17.66 31.54
C ILE A 278 -30.46 -17.58 33.03
N TRP A 279 -29.96 -16.44 33.52
CA TRP A 279 -29.74 -16.24 34.95
C TRP A 279 -31.05 -16.23 35.74
N PHE A 280 -32.04 -15.47 35.29
CA PHE A 280 -33.35 -15.36 35.95
C PHE A 280 -34.09 -16.71 36.02
N SER A 281 -33.97 -17.55 34.99
CA SER A 281 -34.59 -18.88 34.93
C SER A 281 -33.79 -19.98 35.63
N SER A 282 -32.62 -19.67 36.19
CA SER A 282 -31.77 -20.66 36.87
C SER A 282 -32.03 -20.74 38.36
N ASP A 283 -31.78 -21.90 38.97
CA ASP A 283 -31.77 -22.09 40.43
C ASP A 283 -30.64 -21.31 41.14
N LEU A 284 -29.78 -20.63 40.37
CA LEU A 284 -28.68 -19.78 40.85
C LEU A 284 -29.09 -18.30 40.96
N PHE A 285 -30.40 -17.99 40.86
CA PHE A 285 -30.91 -16.64 41.10
C PHE A 285 -30.73 -16.25 42.57
N THR A 286 -29.86 -15.27 42.81
CA THR A 286 -29.58 -14.76 44.17
C THR A 286 -29.34 -13.26 44.14
N LEU A 287 -29.82 -12.55 45.17
CA LEU A 287 -29.53 -11.12 45.37
C LEU A 287 -28.47 -10.86 46.45
N SER A 288 -27.93 -11.93 47.06
CA SER A 288 -26.87 -11.87 48.07
C SER A 288 -25.52 -12.25 47.46
N PHE A 289 -24.61 -11.27 47.34
CA PHE A 289 -23.28 -11.48 46.75
C PHE A 289 -22.18 -11.43 47.81
N SER A 290 -21.26 -12.38 47.75
CA SER A 290 -20.04 -12.38 48.56
C SER A 290 -18.92 -11.62 47.87
N PHE A 291 -17.87 -11.26 48.60
CA PHE A 291 -16.68 -10.66 48.00
C PHE A 291 -16.08 -11.56 46.90
N SER A 292 -16.11 -12.89 47.09
CA SER A 292 -15.62 -13.86 46.11
C SER A 292 -16.41 -13.90 44.79
N THR A 293 -17.68 -13.43 44.76
CA THR A 293 -18.46 -13.34 43.52
C THR A 293 -18.22 -12.05 42.75
N ILE A 294 -17.93 -10.96 43.47
CA ILE A 294 -17.78 -9.62 42.87
C ILE A 294 -16.34 -9.37 42.42
N PHE A 295 -15.36 -9.82 43.21
CA PHE A 295 -13.95 -9.50 43.04
C PHE A 295 -13.39 -9.86 41.65
N PRO A 296 -13.64 -11.05 41.06
CA PRO A 296 -13.07 -11.41 39.76
C PRO A 296 -13.49 -10.47 38.63
N PHE A 297 -14.75 -10.01 38.62
CA PHE A 297 -15.25 -9.09 37.61
C PHE A 297 -14.66 -7.69 37.77
N LEU A 298 -14.65 -7.14 38.99
CA LEU A 298 -14.07 -5.83 39.25
C LEU A 298 -12.57 -5.79 38.95
N PHE A 299 -11.83 -6.83 39.32
CA PHE A 299 -10.41 -6.95 39.01
C PHE A 299 -10.18 -6.98 37.49
N SER A 300 -10.99 -7.74 36.76
CA SER A 300 -10.92 -7.80 35.29
C SER A 300 -11.23 -6.45 34.64
N LEU A 301 -12.22 -5.72 35.17
CA LEU A 301 -12.60 -4.40 34.68
C LEU A 301 -11.48 -3.36 34.89
N ILE A 302 -10.88 -3.32 36.09
CA ILE A 302 -9.77 -2.42 36.43
C ILE A 302 -8.57 -2.67 35.51
N LEU A 303 -8.28 -3.93 35.19
CA LEU A 303 -7.19 -4.30 34.29
C LEU A 303 -7.48 -3.92 32.83
N LEU A 304 -8.72 -4.05 32.38
CA LEU A 304 -9.09 -3.81 30.98
C LEU A 304 -9.17 -2.36 30.58
N ILE A 305 -9.61 -1.47 31.46
CA ILE A 305 -9.75 -0.03 31.16
C ILE A 305 -8.45 0.59 30.61
N PRO A 306 -7.27 0.48 31.27
CA PRO A 306 -6.04 1.07 30.75
C PRO A 306 -5.58 0.39 29.46
N ILE A 307 -5.75 -0.92 29.33
CA ILE A 307 -5.37 -1.67 28.12
C ILE A 307 -6.22 -1.21 26.94
N ALA A 308 -7.54 -1.13 27.10
CA ALA A 308 -8.46 -0.67 26.05
C ALA A 308 -8.13 0.74 25.59
N PHE A 309 -7.77 1.64 26.53
CA PHE A 309 -7.37 3.00 26.22
C PHE A 309 -6.07 3.06 25.41
N VAL A 310 -5.01 2.35 25.85
CA VAL A 310 -3.71 2.31 25.16
C VAL A 310 -3.86 1.71 23.76
N VAL A 311 -4.57 0.58 23.64
CA VAL A 311 -4.80 -0.08 22.34
C VAL A 311 -5.55 0.84 21.39
N LYS A 312 -6.58 1.55 21.86
CA LYS A 312 -7.35 2.50 21.05
C LYS A 312 -6.50 3.67 20.58
N SER A 313 -5.64 4.22 21.46
CA SER A 313 -4.72 5.31 21.09
C SER A 313 -3.73 4.87 20.01
N ILE A 314 -3.05 3.73 20.23
CA ILE A 314 -2.08 3.19 19.27
C ILE A 314 -2.76 2.89 17.93
N ALA A 315 -3.94 2.26 17.94
CA ALA A 315 -4.68 1.93 16.73
C ALA A 315 -5.04 3.19 15.92
N LYS A 316 -5.47 4.27 16.60
CA LYS A 316 -5.78 5.56 15.97
C LYS A 316 -4.52 6.20 15.36
N ASP A 317 -3.41 6.20 16.09
CA ASP A 317 -2.16 6.78 15.63
C ASP A 317 -1.58 6.04 14.42
N VAL A 318 -1.61 4.69 14.44
CA VAL A 318 -1.18 3.86 13.31
C VAL A 318 -2.02 4.16 12.07
N LEU A 319 -3.35 4.22 12.20
CA LEU A 319 -4.25 4.46 11.08
C LEU A 319 -4.08 5.88 10.50
N ASN A 320 -3.93 6.89 11.37
CA ASN A 320 -3.65 8.26 10.95
C ASN A 320 -2.29 8.40 10.28
N ASN A 321 -1.26 7.73 10.78
CA ASN A 321 0.07 7.74 10.19
C ASN A 321 0.07 7.07 8.82
N GLU A 322 -0.61 5.92 8.66
CA GLU A 322 -0.72 5.28 7.34
C GLU A 322 -1.41 6.16 6.30
N ASN A 323 -2.51 6.83 6.67
CA ASN A 323 -3.25 7.70 5.76
C ASN A 323 -2.42 8.95 5.42
N SER A 324 -1.81 9.58 6.42
CA SER A 324 -0.91 10.73 6.21
C SER A 324 0.27 10.38 5.31
N LEU A 325 0.87 9.19 5.49
CA LEU A 325 1.94 8.70 4.62
C LEU A 325 1.47 8.48 3.18
N LYS A 326 0.25 7.94 2.98
CA LYS A 326 -0.33 7.76 1.63
C LYS A 326 -0.56 9.11 0.96
N GLU A 327 -1.11 10.09 1.67
CA GLU A 327 -1.34 11.44 1.13
C GLU A 327 -0.02 12.17 0.85
N LEU A 328 1.00 12.02 1.70
CA LEU A 328 2.33 12.56 1.44
C LEU A 328 2.97 11.91 0.20
N LYS A 329 2.83 10.59 0.02
CA LYS A 329 3.30 9.89 -1.19
C LYS A 329 2.59 10.42 -2.44
N LYS A 330 1.26 10.62 -2.41
CA LYS A 330 0.51 11.21 -3.53
C LYS A 330 0.99 12.62 -3.85
N PHE A 331 1.16 13.45 -2.83
CA PHE A 331 1.67 14.81 -2.99
C PHE A 331 3.06 14.81 -3.62
N LYS A 332 3.99 13.98 -3.10
CA LYS A 332 5.34 13.86 -3.64
C LYS A 332 5.34 13.31 -5.06
N ARG A 333 4.49 12.33 -5.40
CA ARG A 333 4.38 11.76 -6.76
C ARG A 333 3.61 12.65 -7.74
N ASN A 334 3.20 13.86 -7.35
CA ASN A 334 2.50 14.75 -8.27
C ASN A 334 3.47 15.31 -9.32
N TYR A 335 3.22 15.03 -10.59
CA TYR A 335 4.07 15.47 -11.69
C TYR A 335 4.20 17.00 -11.78
N SER A 336 3.13 17.75 -11.52
CA SER A 336 3.18 19.21 -11.50
C SER A 336 4.13 19.74 -10.43
N LEU A 337 4.23 19.06 -9.28
CA LEU A 337 5.18 19.43 -8.22
C LEU A 337 6.62 19.16 -8.66
N LEU A 338 6.89 17.98 -9.24
CA LEU A 338 8.20 17.67 -9.81
C LEU A 338 8.61 18.72 -10.85
N ASN A 339 7.71 19.03 -11.80
CA ASN A 339 7.94 19.97 -12.88
C ASN A 339 8.22 21.38 -12.35
N PHE A 340 7.48 21.82 -11.33
CA PHE A 340 7.68 23.11 -10.65
C PHE A 340 9.04 23.22 -9.96
N LEU A 341 9.48 22.15 -9.28
CA LEU A 341 10.79 22.11 -8.61
C LEU A 341 11.95 21.94 -9.59
N SER A 342 11.70 21.38 -10.77
CA SER A 342 12.71 21.08 -11.80
C SER A 342 13.12 22.33 -12.56
N LYS A 343 14.20 22.98 -12.08
CA LYS A 343 14.76 24.18 -12.71
C LYS A 343 15.47 23.85 -14.02
N LYS A 344 15.28 24.68 -15.05
CA LYS A 344 16.08 24.59 -16.28
C LYS A 344 17.56 24.80 -15.97
N VAL A 345 18.42 24.04 -16.65
CA VAL A 345 19.87 24.26 -16.61
C VAL A 345 20.18 25.61 -17.25
N SER A 346 20.99 26.46 -16.59
CA SER A 346 21.23 27.85 -17.00
C SER A 346 21.88 27.97 -18.38
N HIS A 347 22.90 27.17 -18.66
CA HIS A 347 23.62 27.15 -19.94
C HIS A 347 23.44 25.77 -20.60
N GLN A 348 22.43 25.67 -21.47
CA GLN A 348 22.14 24.44 -22.22
C GLN A 348 23.08 24.23 -23.42
N ASN A 349 23.61 25.31 -24.00
CA ASN A 349 24.48 25.23 -25.18
C ASN A 349 25.69 24.32 -24.93
N GLY A 350 25.96 23.42 -25.88
CA GLY A 350 27.06 22.47 -25.83
C GLY A 350 26.80 21.23 -24.98
N PHE A 351 25.64 21.09 -24.32
CA PHE A 351 25.33 19.90 -23.52
C PHE A 351 25.22 18.63 -24.39
N GLU A 352 24.57 18.71 -25.55
CA GLU A 352 24.42 17.59 -26.48
C GLU A 352 25.75 17.15 -27.12
N ASP A 353 26.76 18.04 -27.12
CA ASP A 353 28.08 17.77 -27.66
C ASP A 353 28.96 16.96 -26.69
N LEU A 354 28.60 16.92 -25.40
CA LEU A 354 29.34 16.19 -24.38
C LEU A 354 29.23 14.68 -24.60
N ARG A 355 30.37 13.99 -24.61
CA ARG A 355 30.49 12.54 -24.83
C ARG A 355 30.89 11.83 -23.53
N GLY A 356 29.88 11.26 -22.89
CA GLY A 356 30.04 10.38 -21.72
C GLY A 356 29.94 8.90 -22.03
N LEU A 357 29.62 8.13 -20.99
CA LEU A 357 29.19 6.75 -21.10
C LEU A 357 27.68 6.71 -21.29
N ASN A 358 27.19 5.93 -22.25
CA ASN A 358 25.77 5.95 -22.62
C ASN A 358 25.16 4.56 -22.48
N PHE A 359 23.96 4.48 -21.90
CA PHE A 359 23.22 3.24 -21.65
C PHE A 359 21.75 3.41 -22.03
N GLY A 360 21.10 2.32 -22.47
CA GLY A 360 19.69 2.33 -22.87
C GLY A 360 19.44 2.86 -24.29
N ASN A 361 18.17 3.10 -24.61
CA ASN A 361 17.74 3.51 -25.94
C ASN A 361 17.89 5.03 -26.16
N ARG A 362 18.65 5.47 -27.17
CA ARG A 362 18.83 6.91 -27.48
C ARG A 362 17.54 7.64 -27.86
N SER A 363 16.53 6.91 -28.33
CA SER A 363 15.22 7.44 -28.71
C SER A 363 14.23 7.49 -27.54
N ALA A 364 14.64 7.06 -26.35
CA ALA A 364 13.83 7.08 -25.15
C ALA A 364 13.25 8.48 -24.85
N VAL A 365 12.07 8.49 -24.23
CA VAL A 365 11.36 9.72 -23.88
C VAL A 365 12.09 10.48 -22.75
N VAL A 366 12.66 9.75 -21.80
CA VAL A 366 13.39 10.33 -20.67
C VAL A 366 14.89 10.27 -20.94
N LYS A 367 15.51 11.42 -21.17
CA LYS A 367 16.97 11.58 -21.23
C LYS A 367 17.50 11.95 -19.85
N LEU A 368 18.00 10.95 -19.13
CA LEU A 368 18.67 11.11 -17.85
C LEU A 368 20.17 11.31 -18.08
N ALA A 369 20.71 12.41 -17.57
CA ALA A 369 22.15 12.60 -17.47
C ALA A 369 22.56 12.72 -16.01
N ILE A 370 23.59 11.99 -15.61
CA ILE A 370 24.23 12.15 -14.31
C ILE A 370 25.65 12.66 -14.53
N ILE A 371 26.03 13.67 -13.75
CA ILE A 371 27.39 14.20 -13.74
C ILE A 371 27.99 13.81 -12.41
N ILE A 372 29.01 12.96 -12.47
CA ILE A 372 29.60 12.32 -11.29
C ILE A 372 31.11 12.55 -11.24
N SER A 373 31.70 12.32 -10.07
CA SER A 373 33.15 12.24 -9.90
C SER A 373 33.51 10.87 -9.32
N PRO A 374 34.59 10.20 -9.79
CA PRO A 374 34.97 8.90 -9.25
C PRO A 374 35.34 8.93 -7.76
N SER A 375 35.71 10.09 -7.20
CA SER A 375 36.06 10.25 -5.79
C SER A 375 34.86 10.52 -4.86
N CYS A 376 33.67 10.75 -5.42
CA CYS A 376 32.50 11.21 -4.68
C CYS A 376 31.67 10.04 -4.14
N VAL A 377 31.49 9.99 -2.81
CA VAL A 377 30.78 8.89 -2.13
C VAL A 377 29.30 8.80 -2.56
N HIS A 378 28.61 9.94 -2.68
CA HIS A 378 27.22 10.00 -3.10
C HIS A 378 27.00 9.63 -4.58
N CYS A 379 28.07 9.71 -5.38
CA CYS A 379 28.03 9.38 -6.80
C CYS A 379 27.93 7.88 -7.05
N HIS A 380 28.41 7.04 -6.12
CA HIS A 380 28.18 5.60 -6.16
C HIS A 380 26.69 5.25 -6.09
N LYS A 381 25.96 5.83 -5.13
CA LYS A 381 24.50 5.63 -5.00
C LYS A 381 23.77 6.15 -6.25
N THR A 382 24.12 7.34 -6.72
CA THR A 382 23.47 7.94 -7.90
C THR A 382 23.70 7.13 -9.17
N PHE A 383 24.93 6.66 -9.41
CA PHE A 383 25.22 5.78 -10.54
C PHE A 383 24.41 4.48 -10.46
N GLN A 384 24.37 3.84 -9.30
CA GLN A 384 23.60 2.61 -9.11
C GLN A 384 22.11 2.82 -9.36
N GLU A 385 21.50 3.86 -8.78
CA GLU A 385 20.08 4.18 -9.01
C GLU A 385 19.78 4.49 -10.48
N ALA A 386 20.63 5.27 -11.15
CA ALA A 386 20.49 5.57 -12.58
C ALA A 386 20.58 4.30 -13.43
N PHE A 387 21.54 3.44 -13.12
CA PHE A 387 21.78 2.22 -13.89
C PHE A 387 20.65 1.20 -13.69
N ASP A 388 20.17 1.02 -12.47
CA ASP A 388 19.02 0.16 -12.16
C ASP A 388 17.74 0.63 -12.87
N LEU A 389 17.53 1.96 -12.97
CA LEU A 389 16.39 2.53 -13.70
C LEU A 389 16.45 2.20 -15.20
N VAL A 390 17.61 2.33 -15.83
CA VAL A 390 17.77 2.01 -17.26
C VAL A 390 17.64 0.51 -17.51
N LEU A 391 18.16 -0.34 -16.62
CA LEU A 391 17.99 -1.78 -16.74
C LEU A 391 16.53 -2.19 -16.61
N LYS A 392 15.76 -1.52 -15.74
CA LYS A 392 14.34 -1.80 -15.55
C LYS A 392 13.45 -1.20 -16.65
N PHE A 393 13.83 -0.06 -17.21
CA PHE A 393 13.05 0.67 -18.22
C PHE A 393 13.89 1.06 -19.45
N PRO A 394 14.49 0.09 -20.17
CA PRO A 394 15.49 0.35 -21.21
C PRO A 394 14.94 1.14 -22.42
N ASP A 395 13.64 1.01 -22.69
CA ASP A 395 12.96 1.71 -23.78
C ASP A 395 12.46 3.11 -23.41
N LYS A 396 12.23 3.35 -22.10
CA LYS A 396 11.71 4.63 -21.60
C LYS A 396 12.81 5.58 -21.13
N ILE A 397 13.99 5.07 -20.74
CA ILE A 397 15.09 5.85 -20.19
C ILE A 397 16.39 5.67 -20.98
N TYR A 398 16.96 6.79 -21.40
CA TYR A 398 18.33 6.92 -21.86
C TYR A 398 19.21 7.47 -20.73
N LEU A 399 20.35 6.86 -20.45
CA LEU A 399 21.32 7.36 -19.46
C LEU A 399 22.61 7.81 -20.12
N SER A 400 23.00 9.06 -19.84
CA SER A 400 24.33 9.61 -20.10
C SER A 400 25.07 9.82 -18.78
N VAL A 401 26.26 9.25 -18.65
CA VAL A 401 27.15 9.43 -17.49
C VAL A 401 28.31 10.31 -17.91
N LEU A 402 28.33 11.52 -17.36
CA LEU A 402 29.36 12.54 -17.56
C LEU A 402 30.21 12.68 -16.30
N PHE A 403 31.39 13.26 -16.45
CA PHE A 403 32.36 13.40 -15.37
C PHE A 403 32.71 14.86 -15.12
N ASN A 404 32.67 15.27 -13.86
CA ASN A 404 33.16 16.57 -13.43
C ASN A 404 34.46 16.38 -12.64
N ILE A 405 35.59 16.50 -13.34
CA ILE A 405 36.93 16.39 -12.77
C ILE A 405 37.82 17.46 -13.37
N ASN A 406 38.57 18.18 -12.52
CA ASN A 406 39.47 19.24 -12.98
C ASN A 406 40.62 18.64 -13.82
N PRO A 407 40.73 18.96 -15.13
CA PRO A 407 41.77 18.43 -15.99
C PRO A 407 43.17 18.95 -15.65
N GLU A 408 43.28 20.12 -15.02
CA GLU A 408 44.55 20.75 -14.64
C GLU A 408 45.17 20.14 -13.37
N ASN A 409 44.36 19.45 -12.56
CA ASN A 409 44.83 18.80 -11.34
C ASN A 409 45.47 17.44 -11.67
N ALA A 410 46.74 17.46 -12.08
CA ALA A 410 47.51 16.26 -12.42
C ALA A 410 47.70 15.29 -11.23
N ASP A 411 47.69 15.81 -10.00
CA ASP A 411 47.87 15.01 -8.79
C ASP A 411 46.59 14.25 -8.37
N ASN A 412 45.45 14.53 -9.01
CA ASN A 412 44.21 13.84 -8.71
C ASN A 412 44.23 12.39 -9.27
N PRO A 413 44.36 11.36 -8.42
CA PRO A 413 44.52 9.98 -8.89
C PRO A 413 43.24 9.43 -9.56
N TYR A 414 42.09 10.09 -9.35
CA TYR A 414 40.82 9.72 -9.93
C TYR A 414 40.67 10.21 -11.39
N LYS A 415 41.56 11.09 -11.86
CA LYS A 415 41.62 11.51 -13.28
C LYS A 415 41.86 10.31 -14.19
N ALA A 416 42.80 9.45 -13.79
CA ALA A 416 43.11 8.21 -14.50
C ALA A 416 41.90 7.27 -14.62
N VAL A 417 40.96 7.29 -13.65
CA VAL A 417 39.73 6.48 -13.70
C VAL A 417 38.81 6.99 -14.82
N VAL A 418 38.61 8.32 -14.90
CA VAL A 418 37.79 8.94 -15.96
C VAL A 418 38.41 8.70 -17.33
N GLU A 419 39.71 8.96 -17.47
CA GLU A 419 40.44 8.73 -18.72
C GLU A 419 40.27 7.29 -19.21
N ARG A 420 40.50 6.32 -18.33
CA ARG A 420 40.35 4.89 -18.66
C ARG A 420 38.92 4.50 -19.01
N LEU A 421 37.92 4.99 -18.26
CA LEU A 421 36.51 4.72 -18.57
C LEU A 421 36.13 5.24 -19.95
N LEU A 422 36.51 6.48 -20.28
CA LEU A 422 36.23 7.06 -21.59
C LEU A 422 37.02 6.38 -22.70
N THR A 423 38.27 5.98 -22.45
CA THR A 423 39.07 5.18 -23.40
C THR A 423 38.42 3.82 -23.65
N ILE A 424 38.07 3.07 -22.60
CA ILE A 424 37.39 1.76 -22.70
C ILE A 424 36.08 1.90 -23.48
N ASN A 425 35.30 2.95 -23.22
CA ASN A 425 34.04 3.18 -23.93
C ASN A 425 34.21 3.42 -25.42
N ARG A 426 35.36 3.95 -25.84
CA ARG A 426 35.67 4.19 -27.23
C ARG A 426 36.29 2.97 -27.91
N SER A 427 37.28 2.32 -27.28
CA SER A 427 38.05 1.24 -27.89
C SER A 427 37.40 -0.13 -27.72
N THR A 428 36.75 -0.36 -26.57
CA THR A 428 36.11 -1.65 -26.23
C THR A 428 34.75 -1.43 -25.55
N PRO A 429 33.73 -0.89 -26.25
CA PRO A 429 32.45 -0.50 -25.66
C PRO A 429 31.75 -1.62 -24.86
N GLY A 430 31.91 -2.89 -25.27
CA GLY A 430 31.35 -4.05 -24.58
C GLY A 430 31.87 -4.27 -23.15
N LYS A 431 33.00 -3.66 -22.78
CA LYS A 431 33.58 -3.73 -21.43
C LYS A 431 33.21 -2.55 -20.53
N THR A 432 32.58 -1.51 -21.07
CA THR A 432 32.25 -0.28 -20.32
C THR A 432 31.40 -0.56 -19.10
N VAL A 433 30.33 -1.37 -19.26
CA VAL A 433 29.40 -1.71 -18.18
C VAL A 433 30.13 -2.37 -17.02
N GLU A 434 30.99 -3.35 -17.30
CA GLU A 434 31.74 -4.05 -16.27
C GLU A 434 32.75 -3.11 -15.58
N ALA A 435 33.45 -2.28 -16.36
CA ALA A 435 34.45 -1.35 -15.85
C ALA A 435 33.86 -0.31 -14.90
N ILE A 436 32.75 0.32 -15.28
CA ILE A 436 32.10 1.31 -14.42
C ILE A 436 31.40 0.65 -13.23
N SER A 437 30.84 -0.54 -13.39
CA SER A 437 30.20 -1.29 -12.30
C SER A 437 31.22 -1.73 -11.24
N ASP A 438 32.40 -2.18 -11.66
CA ASP A 438 33.50 -2.49 -10.76
C ASP A 438 33.89 -1.27 -9.89
N TRP A 439 33.84 -0.07 -10.47
CA TRP A 439 34.11 1.17 -9.74
C TRP A 439 32.95 1.57 -8.83
N HIS A 440 31.76 1.81 -9.40
CA HIS A 440 30.68 2.45 -8.65
C HIS A 440 29.80 1.49 -7.84
N ILE A 441 29.62 0.25 -8.30
CA ILE A 441 28.74 -0.75 -7.65
C ILE A 441 29.56 -1.66 -6.73
N LYS A 442 30.60 -2.30 -7.26
CA LYS A 442 31.48 -3.20 -6.46
C LYS A 442 32.48 -2.44 -5.59
N LYS A 443 32.62 -1.13 -5.78
CA LYS A 443 33.50 -0.24 -4.98
C LYS A 443 34.92 -0.77 -4.88
N MET A 444 35.48 -1.24 -6.00
CA MET A 444 36.85 -1.72 -6.05
C MET A 444 37.83 -0.60 -5.67
N SER A 445 38.90 -0.95 -4.95
CA SER A 445 39.93 0.03 -4.61
C SER A 445 40.68 0.50 -5.86
N LEU A 446 41.12 1.76 -5.86
CA LEU A 446 41.84 2.40 -6.97
C LEU A 446 42.95 1.52 -7.56
N LYS A 447 43.87 1.03 -6.72
CA LYS A 447 45.00 0.20 -7.16
C LYS A 447 44.55 -1.08 -7.86
N LYS A 448 43.50 -1.75 -7.34
CA LYS A 448 42.96 -2.98 -7.95
C LYS A 448 42.25 -2.67 -9.26
N TRP A 449 41.46 -1.59 -9.29
CA TRP A 449 40.73 -1.18 -10.48
C TRP A 449 41.66 -0.78 -11.62
N LEU A 450 42.68 0.06 -11.35
CA LEU A 450 43.70 0.44 -12.34
C LEU A 450 44.51 -0.77 -12.84
N LYS A 451 44.77 -1.78 -12.00
CA LYS A 451 45.44 -2.99 -12.46
C LYS A 451 44.57 -3.82 -13.41
N LYS A 452 43.27 -3.94 -13.12
CA LYS A 452 42.32 -4.71 -13.94
C LYS A 452 42.00 -4.01 -15.27
N TRP A 453 41.69 -2.71 -15.19
CA TRP A 453 41.22 -1.90 -16.31
C TRP A 453 42.37 -1.07 -16.87
N ASN A 454 43.40 -1.75 -17.37
CA ASN A 454 44.53 -1.09 -18.00
C ASN A 454 44.22 -0.73 -19.46
N VAL A 455 44.74 0.43 -19.89
CA VAL A 455 44.65 0.90 -21.28
C VAL A 455 46.04 1.33 -21.73
N ASP A 456 46.38 1.04 -22.99
CA ASP A 456 47.75 1.25 -23.48
C ASP A 456 48.10 2.73 -23.62
N ASN A 457 47.18 3.55 -24.14
CA ASN A 457 47.36 5.00 -24.30
C ASN A 457 46.03 5.75 -24.19
N VAL A 458 46.06 6.89 -23.48
CA VAL A 458 44.94 7.85 -23.42
C VAL A 458 45.11 8.86 -24.56
N SER A 459 44.19 8.86 -25.53
CA SER A 459 44.27 9.79 -26.66
C SER A 459 43.99 11.24 -26.24
N MET A 460 44.59 12.21 -26.92
CA MET A 460 44.34 13.65 -26.69
C MET A 460 42.85 14.02 -26.79
N MET A 461 42.07 13.30 -27.61
CA MET A 461 40.62 13.48 -27.72
C MET A 461 39.88 13.18 -26.41
N ILE A 462 40.35 12.23 -25.59
CA ILE A 462 39.76 11.95 -24.27
C ILE A 462 40.01 13.12 -23.32
N ASN A 463 41.21 13.68 -23.32
CA ASN A 463 41.54 14.84 -22.49
C ASN A 463 40.73 16.08 -22.90
N GLN A 464 40.53 16.28 -24.21
CA GLN A 464 39.64 17.32 -24.72
C GLN A 464 38.20 17.12 -24.25
N GLU A 465 37.72 15.88 -24.23
CA GLU A 465 36.37 15.55 -23.76
C GLU A 465 36.18 15.82 -22.25
N ILE A 466 37.16 15.43 -21.43
CA ILE A 466 37.18 15.74 -20.00
C ILE A 466 37.16 17.27 -19.79
N ASN A 467 37.96 18.01 -20.55
CA ASN A 467 38.00 19.46 -20.46
C ASN A 467 36.65 20.10 -20.84
N LYS A 468 36.01 19.65 -21.93
CA LYS A 468 34.67 20.11 -22.33
C LYS A 468 33.63 19.89 -21.24
N GLN A 469 33.62 18.70 -20.62
CA GLN A 469 32.68 18.38 -19.54
C GLN A 469 32.93 19.27 -18.31
N TYR A 470 34.19 19.47 -17.92
CA TYR A 470 34.56 20.33 -16.82
C TYR A 470 34.19 21.80 -17.06
N GLU A 471 34.52 22.35 -18.24
CA GLU A 471 34.17 23.73 -18.62
C GLU A 471 32.65 23.95 -18.63
N TRP A 472 31.89 22.99 -19.17
CA TRP A 472 30.43 23.07 -19.20
C TRP A 472 29.84 23.05 -17.78
N CYS A 473 30.39 22.23 -16.87
CA CYS A 473 30.03 22.26 -15.46
C CYS A 473 30.37 23.61 -14.82
N SER A 474 31.57 24.14 -15.08
CA SER A 474 32.00 25.44 -14.55
C SER A 474 31.08 26.58 -15.01
N LYS A 475 30.67 26.61 -16.29
CA LYS A 475 29.72 27.60 -16.83
C LYS A 475 28.36 27.53 -16.14
N ASN A 476 27.94 26.35 -15.68
CA ASN A 476 26.69 26.13 -14.97
C ASN A 476 26.81 26.25 -13.43
N ASN A 477 27.98 26.66 -12.90
CA ASN A 477 28.27 26.70 -11.46
C ASN A 477 28.06 25.35 -10.76
N PHE A 478 28.31 24.26 -11.49
CA PHE A 478 28.23 22.89 -11.01
C PHE A 478 29.51 22.51 -10.28
N ASN A 479 29.72 23.13 -9.12
CA ASN A 479 30.91 22.94 -8.27
C ASN A 479 30.79 21.75 -7.31
N TYR A 480 29.76 20.92 -7.49
CA TYR A 480 29.47 19.75 -6.67
C TYR A 480 29.09 18.57 -7.56
N THR A 481 29.18 17.36 -7.01
CA THR A 481 28.64 16.14 -7.63
C THR A 481 27.95 15.32 -6.53
N PRO A 482 26.93 14.51 -6.86
CA PRO A 482 26.38 14.27 -8.19
C PRO A 482 25.41 15.37 -8.65
N ILE A 483 25.33 15.58 -9.96
CA ILE A 483 24.27 16.38 -10.58
C ILE A 483 23.40 15.44 -11.40
N LYS A 484 22.09 15.64 -11.32
CA LYS A 484 21.07 14.83 -11.99
C LYS A 484 20.29 15.76 -12.92
N ILE A 485 20.24 15.43 -14.21
CA ILE A 485 19.51 16.19 -15.23
C ILE A 485 18.54 15.26 -15.92
N VAL A 486 17.27 15.64 -16.01
CA VAL A 486 16.23 14.91 -16.74
C VAL A 486 15.63 15.87 -17.76
N ASN A 487 15.69 15.50 -19.04
CA ASN A 487 15.15 16.31 -20.15
C ASN A 487 15.56 17.80 -20.04
N GLU A 488 16.87 18.04 -19.89
CA GLU A 488 17.51 19.36 -19.77
C GLU A 488 17.16 20.19 -18.52
N ARG A 489 16.47 19.60 -17.55
CA ARG A 489 16.16 20.23 -16.26
C ARG A 489 16.88 19.51 -15.13
N LEU A 490 17.26 20.26 -14.10
CA LEU A 490 17.81 19.68 -12.88
C LEU A 490 16.75 18.84 -12.18
N PHE A 491 17.08 17.59 -11.90
CA PHE A 491 16.23 16.72 -11.09
C PHE A 491 16.30 17.17 -9.63
N PRO A 492 15.18 17.52 -8.97
CA PRO A 492 15.22 18.19 -7.68
C PRO A 492 15.82 17.33 -6.57
N ASN A 493 16.36 18.00 -5.53
CA ASN A 493 17.02 17.32 -4.42
C ASN A 493 16.02 16.70 -3.43
N GLU A 494 14.77 17.13 -3.48
CA GLU A 494 13.63 16.60 -2.73
C GLU A 494 13.26 15.16 -3.15
N TYR A 495 13.81 14.68 -4.28
CA TYR A 495 13.59 13.35 -4.82
C TYR A 495 14.87 12.51 -4.84
N GLU A 496 14.73 11.24 -4.44
CA GLU A 496 15.73 10.22 -4.76
C GLU A 496 15.66 9.90 -6.25
N LEU A 497 16.79 9.58 -6.89
CA LEU A 497 16.79 9.36 -8.34
C LEU A 497 15.91 8.15 -8.70
N SER A 498 15.88 7.12 -7.85
CA SER A 498 15.02 5.95 -8.02
C SER A 498 13.52 6.27 -8.09
N GLU A 499 13.09 7.44 -7.63
CA GLU A 499 11.69 7.91 -7.68
C GLU A 499 11.32 8.46 -9.07
N LEU A 500 12.28 8.68 -9.97
CA LEU A 500 12.04 9.06 -11.36
C LEU A 500 11.07 8.09 -12.06
N LYS A 501 11.08 6.81 -11.66
CA LYS A 501 10.18 5.79 -12.19
C LYS A 501 8.70 6.14 -12.09
N TYR A 502 8.29 6.91 -11.08
CA TYR A 502 6.89 7.29 -10.86
C TYR A 502 6.36 8.31 -11.86
N PHE A 503 7.24 8.89 -12.69
CA PHE A 503 6.89 9.99 -13.60
C PHE A 503 7.12 9.62 -15.07
N LEU A 504 7.50 8.38 -15.36
CA LEU A 504 7.87 7.97 -16.73
C LEU A 504 6.71 8.14 -17.70
N ASN A 505 5.49 7.79 -17.27
CA ASN A 505 4.30 7.93 -18.10
C ASN A 505 3.88 9.40 -18.26
N ASP A 506 4.05 10.24 -17.23
CA ASP A 506 3.82 11.69 -17.36
C ASP A 506 4.76 12.33 -18.41
N PHE A 507 6.03 11.92 -18.46
CA PHE A 507 6.97 12.39 -19.49
C PHE A 507 6.59 11.93 -20.90
N VAL A 508 5.99 10.74 -21.04
CA VAL A 508 5.47 10.24 -22.32
C VAL A 508 4.31 11.12 -22.78
N GLU A 509 3.34 11.39 -21.90
CA GLU A 509 2.18 12.24 -22.20
C GLU A 509 2.60 13.68 -22.56
N GLU A 510 3.56 14.29 -21.84
CA GLU A 510 4.06 15.63 -22.16
C GLU A 510 4.70 15.66 -23.56
N LYS A 511 5.49 14.65 -23.92
CA LYS A 511 6.12 14.55 -25.24
C LYS A 511 5.09 14.42 -26.35
N GLU A 512 4.07 13.57 -26.18
CA GLU A 512 3.00 13.39 -27.16
C GLU A 512 2.18 14.67 -27.36
N THR A 513 1.83 15.36 -26.26
CA THR A 513 1.10 16.64 -26.30
C THR A 513 1.90 17.70 -27.06
N THR A 514 3.20 17.83 -26.75
CA THR A 514 4.09 18.80 -27.42
C THR A 514 4.23 18.51 -28.92
N VAL A 515 4.19 17.24 -29.34
CA VAL A 515 4.25 16.86 -30.76
C VAL A 515 2.94 17.22 -31.46
N LEU A 516 1.79 16.95 -30.85
CA LEU A 516 0.48 17.30 -31.41
C LEU A 516 0.33 18.82 -31.58
N GLU A 517 0.75 19.61 -30.59
CA GLU A 517 0.74 21.08 -30.66
C GLU A 517 1.65 21.65 -31.77
N ARG A 518 2.70 20.93 -32.18
CA ARG A 518 3.58 21.35 -33.29
C ARG A 518 3.06 20.97 -34.68
N ILE A 519 2.14 20.01 -34.74
CA ILE A 519 1.54 19.52 -35.99
C ILE A 519 0.24 20.27 -36.31
N ALA A 520 -0.48 20.74 -35.28
CA ALA A 520 -1.60 21.67 -35.39
C ALA A 520 -1.12 23.09 -35.72
#